data_AF-A0AAV5JKJ0-F1
#
_entry.id   AF-A0AAV5JKJ0-F1
#
_cell.length_a   1.000
_cell.length_b   1.000
_cell.length_c   1.000
_cell.angle_alpha   90.00
_cell.angle_beta   90.00
_cell.angle_gamma   90.00
#
_symmetry.space_group_name_H-M   'P 1'
#
loop_
_entity.id
_entity.type
_entity.pdbx_description
1 polymer ?
#
loop_
_entity_poly.entity_id
_entity_poly.type
_entity_poly.pdbx_seq_one_letter_code
_entity_poly.pdbx_strand_id
1 'polypeptide(L)'
;MLPNCRFLFLFISLLLLRLICAGASARLGVGGWQPIKDLNDSHVKGIAEFAVAEINKQSETNLKLDSIVKGEQQVVSGVNYRLILAIKDGVQSKSYEVTVWEKAWENFRKLISFKPAITI
;
A
#
# COMPACT_ATOMS: atom_id res chain seq x y z
N MET A 1 -12.43 -8.81 50.35
CA MET A 1 -11.03 -9.07 49.96
C MET A 1 -10.52 -7.81 49.28
N LEU A 2 -9.69 -7.01 49.96
CA LEU A 2 -9.17 -5.76 49.40
C LEU A 2 -8.22 -6.09 48.22
N PRO A 3 -8.36 -5.43 47.06
CA PRO A 3 -7.45 -5.66 45.95
C PRO A 3 -6.05 -5.20 46.37
N ASN A 4 -5.09 -6.11 46.20
CA ASN A 4 -3.70 -5.92 46.60
C ASN A 4 -3.13 -4.64 45.95
N CYS A 5 -2.59 -3.74 46.76
CA CYS A 5 -2.05 -2.42 46.39
C CYS A 5 -1.07 -2.48 45.19
N ARG A 6 -0.40 -3.62 44.99
CA ARG A 6 0.49 -3.90 43.85
C ARG A 6 -0.21 -3.85 42.48
N PHE A 7 -1.48 -4.26 42.40
CA PHE A 7 -2.26 -4.18 41.16
C PHE A 7 -2.75 -2.75 40.87
N LEU A 8 -3.03 -1.97 41.91
CA LEU A 8 -3.45 -0.56 41.78
C LEU A 8 -2.32 0.30 41.20
N PHE A 9 -1.08 0.10 41.67
CA PHE A 9 0.10 0.81 41.13
C PHE A 9 0.41 0.46 39.67
N LEU A 10 0.22 -0.80 39.24
CA LEU A 10 0.42 -1.21 37.85
C LEU A 10 -0.60 -0.58 36.91
N PHE A 11 -1.86 -0.48 37.32
CA PHE A 11 -2.91 0.18 36.53
C PHE A 11 -2.69 1.70 36.43
N ILE A 12 -2.25 2.35 37.51
CA ILE A 12 -1.94 3.78 37.52
C ILE A 12 -0.71 4.08 36.66
N SER A 13 0.33 3.22 36.70
CA SER A 13 1.50 3.33 35.83
C SER A 13 1.16 3.20 34.34
N LEU A 14 0.19 2.34 33.99
CA LEU A 14 -0.26 2.16 32.60
C LEU A 14 -1.11 3.34 32.11
N LEU A 15 -1.86 4.00 33.00
CA LEU A 15 -2.63 5.21 32.71
C LEU A 15 -1.74 6.45 32.53
N LEU A 16 -0.71 6.60 33.34
CA LEU A 16 0.21 7.74 33.26
C LEU A 16 1.12 7.70 32.02
N LEU A 17 1.38 6.52 31.45
CA LEU A 17 2.17 6.38 30.22
C LEU A 17 1.44 6.91 28.97
N ARG A 18 0.11 7.12 29.02
CA ARG A 18 -0.66 7.70 27.90
C ARG A 18 -0.63 9.22 27.84
N LEU A 19 -0.08 9.91 28.84
CA LEU A 19 -0.19 11.37 28.95
C LEU A 19 0.98 12.15 28.32
N ILE A 20 1.97 11.48 27.72
CA ILE A 20 3.19 12.15 27.20
C ILE A 20 3.15 12.45 25.69
N CYS A 21 2.18 11.95 24.91
CA CYS A 21 2.15 12.19 23.46
C CYS A 21 1.08 13.21 23.04
N ALA A 22 1.15 14.44 23.56
CA ALA A 22 0.39 15.59 23.03
C ALA A 22 1.26 16.50 22.12
N GLY A 23 2.21 15.91 21.40
CA GLY A 23 2.99 16.58 20.35
C GLY A 23 2.53 16.10 18.97
N ALA A 24 1.93 17.00 18.19
CA ALA A 24 1.57 16.88 16.77
C ALA A 24 1.51 15.45 16.21
N SER A 25 0.40 14.75 16.47
CA SER A 25 0.11 13.49 15.78
C SER A 25 -0.32 13.81 14.35
N ALA A 26 0.61 13.77 13.40
CA ALA A 26 0.24 13.42 12.03
C ALA A 26 -0.54 12.11 12.14
N ARG A 27 -1.84 12.15 11.85
CA ARG A 27 -2.71 10.98 11.94
C ARG A 27 -2.23 9.95 10.91
N LEU A 28 -1.27 9.12 11.29
CA LEU A 28 -0.97 7.87 10.62
C LEU A 28 -2.14 6.93 10.94
N GLY A 29 -3.26 7.17 10.28
CA GLY A 29 -4.44 6.32 10.40
C GLY A 29 -4.06 4.92 9.96
N VAL A 30 -4.04 3.98 10.92
CA VAL A 30 -4.02 2.55 10.63
C VAL A 30 -5.21 2.26 9.72
N GLY A 31 -4.95 1.88 8.47
CA GLY A 31 -5.96 1.60 7.44
C GLY A 31 -6.12 2.66 6.33
N GLY A 32 -5.41 3.80 6.37
CA GLY A 32 -5.41 4.77 5.28
C GLY A 32 -4.42 4.42 4.15
N TRP A 33 -4.63 4.97 2.95
CA TRP A 33 -3.60 4.96 1.91
C TRP A 33 -2.40 5.79 2.36
N GLN A 34 -1.20 5.25 2.21
CA GLN A 34 0.06 5.88 2.56
C GLN A 34 0.95 5.94 1.32
N PRO A 35 1.65 7.06 1.06
CA PRO A 35 2.55 7.15 -0.08
C PRO A 35 3.72 6.17 0.06
N ILE A 36 4.09 5.53 -1.04
CA ILE A 36 5.30 4.72 -1.15
C ILE A 36 6.47 5.68 -1.40
N LYS A 37 7.46 5.66 -0.50
CA LYS A 37 8.60 6.60 -0.54
C LYS A 37 9.59 6.26 -1.64
N ASP A 38 9.91 4.97 -1.79
CA ASP A 38 10.86 4.49 -2.79
C ASP A 38 10.12 3.67 -3.86
N LEU A 39 9.91 4.28 -5.02
CA LEU A 39 9.33 3.60 -6.18
C LEU A 39 10.35 2.70 -6.90
N ASN A 40 11.64 2.81 -6.57
CA ASN A 40 12.69 1.95 -7.12
C ASN A 40 12.89 0.65 -6.33
N ASP A 41 12.23 0.53 -5.17
CA ASP A 41 12.20 -0.68 -4.36
C ASP A 41 11.83 -1.90 -5.22
N SER A 42 12.57 -2.99 -5.05
CA SER A 42 12.44 -4.19 -5.88
C SER A 42 11.08 -4.87 -5.70
N HIS A 43 10.48 -4.78 -4.51
CA HIS A 43 9.15 -5.31 -4.25
C HIS A 43 8.10 -4.50 -5.01
N VAL A 44 8.18 -3.18 -4.94
CA VAL A 44 7.26 -2.27 -5.67
C VAL A 44 7.36 -2.48 -7.18
N LYS A 45 8.58 -2.67 -7.72
CA LYS A 45 8.78 -3.06 -9.13
C LYS A 45 8.12 -4.39 -9.45
N GLY A 46 8.30 -5.40 -8.60
CA GLY A 46 7.64 -6.70 -8.76
C GLY A 46 6.11 -6.62 -8.74
N ILE A 47 5.53 -5.69 -7.97
CA ILE A 47 4.08 -5.42 -7.99
C ILE A 47 3.65 -4.80 -9.33
N ALA A 48 4.39 -3.82 -9.84
CA ALA A 48 4.10 -3.18 -11.12
C ALA A 48 4.23 -4.16 -12.31
N GLU A 49 5.28 -4.97 -12.32
CA GLU A 49 5.50 -6.01 -13.34
C GLU A 49 4.39 -7.06 -13.32
N PHE A 50 3.99 -7.52 -12.12
CA PHE A 50 2.84 -8.41 -11.96
C PHE A 50 1.56 -7.80 -12.53
N ALA A 51 1.29 -6.52 -12.24
CA ALA A 51 0.10 -5.84 -12.74
C ALA A 51 0.06 -5.82 -14.28
N VAL A 52 1.17 -5.43 -14.93
CA VAL A 52 1.25 -5.39 -16.40
C VAL A 52 1.13 -6.79 -17.01
N ALA A 53 1.77 -7.79 -16.42
CA ALA A 53 1.65 -9.17 -16.88
C ALA A 53 0.21 -9.69 -16.79
N GLU A 54 -0.50 -9.40 -15.70
CA GLU A 54 -1.88 -9.83 -15.51
C GLU A 54 -2.85 -9.08 -16.47
N ILE A 55 -2.61 -7.78 -16.74
CA ILE A 55 -3.36 -7.04 -17.76
C ILE A 55 -3.17 -7.65 -19.16
N ASN A 56 -1.92 -7.91 -19.54
CA ASN A 56 -1.59 -8.55 -20.83
C ASN A 56 -2.28 -9.91 -20.97
N LYS A 57 -2.29 -10.70 -19.89
CA LYS A 57 -2.97 -11.99 -19.84
C LYS A 57 -4.49 -11.87 -19.96
N GLN A 58 -5.12 -10.92 -19.26
CA GLN A 58 -6.59 -10.78 -19.24
C GLN A 58 -7.16 -10.14 -20.51
N SER A 59 -6.38 -9.27 -21.17
CA SER A 59 -6.83 -8.49 -22.33
C SER A 59 -6.17 -8.90 -23.65
N GLU A 60 -5.35 -9.96 -23.66
CA GLU A 60 -4.59 -10.42 -24.85
C GLU A 60 -3.76 -9.29 -25.50
N THR A 61 -3.09 -8.49 -24.67
CA THR A 61 -2.27 -7.34 -25.11
C THR A 61 -0.77 -7.60 -24.88
N ASN A 62 0.08 -6.73 -25.43
CA ASN A 62 1.54 -6.77 -25.25
C ASN A 62 2.08 -5.42 -24.77
N LEU A 63 1.50 -4.95 -23.68
CA LEU A 63 1.88 -3.71 -23.02
C LEU A 63 3.22 -3.88 -22.29
N LYS A 64 4.02 -2.81 -22.27
CA LYS A 64 5.31 -2.79 -21.55
C LYS A 64 5.29 -1.75 -20.45
N LEU A 65 5.74 -2.13 -19.26
CA LEU A 65 5.99 -1.17 -18.19
C LEU A 65 7.11 -0.22 -18.61
N ASP A 66 6.82 1.09 -18.59
CA ASP A 66 7.82 2.13 -18.86
C ASP A 66 8.40 2.64 -17.54
N SER A 67 7.54 3.09 -16.62
CA SER A 67 7.95 3.57 -15.30
C SER A 67 6.80 3.56 -14.29
N ILE A 68 7.15 3.58 -13.01
CA ILE A 68 6.21 3.82 -11.90
C ILE A 68 6.21 5.33 -11.62
N VAL A 69 5.09 5.99 -11.86
CA VAL A 69 4.94 7.46 -11.72
C VAL A 69 4.59 7.84 -10.28
N LYS A 70 3.71 7.07 -9.64
CA LYS A 70 3.28 7.27 -8.26
C LYS A 70 2.92 5.93 -7.63
N GLY A 71 3.08 5.82 -6.32
CA GLY A 71 2.68 4.63 -5.58
C GLY A 71 2.12 4.97 -4.21
N GLU A 72 1.06 4.28 -3.83
CA GLU A 72 0.47 4.31 -2.50
C GLU A 72 0.18 2.88 -2.05
N GLN A 73 0.23 2.64 -0.75
CA GLN A 73 -0.07 1.34 -0.15
C GLN A 73 -1.07 1.48 1.00
N GLN A 74 -1.86 0.45 1.23
CA GLN A 74 -2.85 0.40 2.30
C GLN A 74 -2.87 -0.99 2.92
N VAL A 75 -2.71 -1.06 4.24
CA VAL A 75 -2.82 -2.32 5.00
C VAL A 75 -4.30 -2.68 5.19
N VAL A 76 -4.64 -3.92 4.84
CA VAL A 76 -5.96 -4.55 4.95
C VAL A 76 -5.77 -5.99 5.46
N SER A 77 -6.60 -6.96 5.06
CA SER A 77 -6.29 -8.40 5.17
C SER A 77 -5.20 -8.81 4.15
N GLY A 78 -4.06 -8.12 4.17
CA GLY A 78 -3.05 -8.08 3.11
C GLY A 78 -2.55 -6.65 2.91
N VAL A 79 -1.97 -6.37 1.75
CA VAL A 79 -1.58 -5.00 1.36
C VAL A 79 -2.16 -4.71 -0.02
N ASN A 80 -2.89 -3.61 -0.14
CA ASN A 80 -3.23 -3.05 -1.44
C ASN A 80 -2.11 -2.11 -1.87
N TYR A 81 -1.66 -2.22 -3.11
CA TYR A 81 -0.76 -1.29 -3.77
C TYR A 81 -1.53 -0.61 -4.88
N ARG A 82 -1.66 0.72 -4.82
CA ARG A 82 -2.22 1.56 -5.88
C ARG A 82 -1.09 2.29 -6.56
N LEU A 83 -0.82 1.95 -7.81
CA LEU A 83 0.26 2.51 -8.59
C LEU A 83 -0.29 3.28 -9.79
N ILE A 84 0.32 4.42 -10.10
CA ILE A 84 0.20 5.05 -11.41
C ILE A 84 1.39 4.60 -12.24
N LEU A 85 1.13 3.85 -13.30
CA LEU A 85 2.13 3.30 -14.20
C LEU A 85 2.09 4.02 -15.54
N ALA A 86 3.25 4.42 -16.04
CA ALA A 86 3.41 4.73 -17.45
C ALA A 86 3.61 3.40 -18.19
N ILE A 87 2.76 3.14 -19.17
CA ILE A 87 2.73 1.89 -19.94
C ILE A 87 2.87 2.24 -21.42
N LYS A 88 3.83 1.60 -22.08
CA LYS A 88 4.07 1.70 -23.53
C LYS A 88 3.13 0.78 -24.28
N ASP A 89 2.40 1.37 -25.22
CA ASP A 89 1.53 0.73 -26.20
C ASP A 89 1.99 1.18 -27.60
N GLY A 90 3.04 0.51 -28.11
CA GLY A 90 3.76 0.96 -29.30
C GLY A 90 4.71 2.12 -29.01
N VAL A 91 4.53 3.26 -29.70
CA VAL A 91 5.44 4.42 -29.65
C VAL A 91 5.12 5.36 -28.49
N GLN A 92 3.86 5.40 -28.04
CA GLN A 92 3.41 6.34 -27.01
C GLN A 92 3.23 5.64 -25.66
N SER A 93 3.63 6.33 -24.59
CA SER A 93 3.36 5.92 -23.20
C SER A 93 2.06 6.56 -22.71
N LYS A 94 1.17 5.75 -22.12
CA LYS A 94 -0.06 6.21 -21.47
C LYS A 94 -0.01 5.87 -19.98
N SER A 95 -0.60 6.73 -19.15
CA SER A 95 -0.63 6.51 -17.70
C SER A 95 -1.90 5.78 -17.27
N TYR A 96 -1.74 4.81 -16.38
CA TYR A 96 -2.85 4.00 -15.84
C TYR A 96 -2.74 3.88 -14.33
N GLU A 97 -3.88 3.95 -13.65
CA GLU A 97 -3.99 3.55 -12.25
C GLU A 97 -4.29 2.07 -12.17
N VAL A 98 -3.43 1.33 -11.46
CA VAL A 98 -3.62 -0.08 -11.14
C VAL A 98 -3.72 -0.26 -9.63
N THR A 99 -4.56 -1.20 -9.20
CA THR A 99 -4.55 -1.68 -7.80
C THR A 99 -4.26 -3.18 -7.78
N VAL A 100 -3.24 -3.57 -7.01
CA VAL A 100 -2.88 -4.97 -6.76
C VAL A 100 -3.07 -5.26 -5.28
N TRP A 101 -3.74 -6.36 -4.97
CA TRP A 101 -3.83 -6.89 -3.61
C TRP A 101 -2.85 -8.03 -3.44
N GLU A 102 -2.01 -7.93 -2.41
CA GLU A 102 -1.00 -8.92 -2.06
C GLU A 102 -1.26 -9.50 -0.67
N LYS A 103 -1.06 -10.82 -0.55
CA LYS A 103 -0.86 -11.50 0.73
C LYS A 103 0.46 -12.25 0.64
N ALA A 104 1.53 -11.60 1.11
CA ALA A 104 2.89 -12.12 0.96
C ALA A 104 3.08 -13.49 1.62
N TRP A 105 2.44 -13.72 2.78
CA TRP A 105 2.48 -15.00 3.51
C TRP A 105 1.79 -16.16 2.78
N GLU A 106 1.00 -15.88 1.74
CA GLU A 106 0.33 -16.88 0.90
C GLU A 106 0.94 -16.95 -0.51
N ASN A 107 1.98 -16.18 -0.81
CA ASN A 107 2.50 -15.99 -2.18
C ASN A 107 1.39 -15.60 -3.17
N PHE A 108 0.44 -14.79 -2.71
CA PHE A 108 -0.75 -14.43 -3.47
C PHE A 108 -0.69 -12.97 -3.92
N ARG A 109 -0.97 -12.74 -5.20
CA ARG A 109 -1.23 -11.42 -5.78
C ARG A 109 -2.45 -11.49 -6.68
N LYS A 110 -3.22 -10.41 -6.71
CA LYS A 110 -4.38 -10.27 -7.60
C LYS A 110 -4.51 -8.83 -8.09
N LEU A 111 -4.66 -8.67 -9.41
CA LEU A 111 -5.06 -7.40 -10.00
C LEU A 111 -6.52 -7.13 -9.62
N ILE A 112 -6.76 -6.02 -8.91
CA ILE A 112 -8.08 -5.61 -8.44
C ILE A 112 -8.72 -4.63 -9.42
N SER A 113 -7.93 -3.69 -9.95
CA SER A 113 -8.42 -2.70 -10.91
C SER A 113 -7.32 -2.23 -11.84
N PHE A 114 -7.72 -1.81 -13.04
CA PHE A 114 -6.91 -1.19 -14.06
C PHE A 114 -7.77 -0.18 -14.82
N LYS A 115 -7.37 1.10 -14.82
CA LYS A 115 -8.10 2.18 -15.50
C LYS A 115 -7.15 3.29 -15.96
N PRO A 116 -7.49 4.07 -16.99
CA PRO A 116 -6.71 5.25 -17.36
C PRO A 116 -6.50 6.18 -16.17
N ALA A 117 -5.28 6.69 -15.99
CA ALA A 117 -4.99 7.66 -14.94
C ALA A 117 -5.60 9.01 -15.31
N ILE A 118 -6.32 9.63 -14.37
CA ILE A 118 -6.78 11.01 -14.53
C ILE A 118 -5.56 11.90 -14.25
N THR A 119 -5.07 12.57 -15.29
CA THR A 119 -4.05 13.61 -15.11
C THR A 119 -4.79 14.85 -14.60
N ILE A 120 -4.53 15.25 -13.37
CA ILE A 120 -5.01 16.51 -12.80
C ILE A 120 -3.97 17.60 -13.05
#